data_AF-A0A2S5CVG1-F1
#
_entry.id   AF-A0A2S5CVG1-F1
#
_cell.length_a   1.000
_cell.length_b   1.000
_cell.length_c   1.000
_cell.angle_alpha   90.00
_cell.angle_beta   90.00
_cell.angle_gamma   90.00
#
_symmetry.space_group_name_H-M   'P 1'
#
loop_
_entity.id
_entity.type
_entity.pdbx_description
1 polymer ?
#
loop_
_entity_poly.entity_id
_entity_poly.type
_entity_poly.pdbx_seq_one_letter_code
_entity_poly.pdbx_strand_id
1 'polypeptide(L)' 'MVPLLRAILIENPNDVAFYDALTPGYQKDWARYIYSAKKQETRLARLADCVKSQGLVLRRRNTTEKANG' A
#
# COMPACT_ATOMS: atom_id res chain seq x y z
N MET A 1 -15.06 2.99 -5.77
CA MET A 1 -14.51 3.27 -4.43
C MET A 1 -13.99 1.95 -3.87
N VAL A 2 -12.70 1.82 -3.56
CA VAL A 2 -12.14 0.70 -2.78
C VAL A 2 -12.12 1.18 -1.33
N PRO A 3 -13.20 1.00 -0.55
CA PRO A 3 -13.42 1.79 0.66
C PRO A 3 -12.67 1.22 1.87
N LEU A 4 -12.17 -0.01 1.77
CA LEU A 4 -11.79 -0.79 2.94
C LEU A 4 -10.27 -0.88 3.13
N LEU A 5 -9.49 -0.78 2.04
CA LEU A 5 -8.03 -0.78 2.11
C LEU A 5 -7.47 0.63 2.37
N ARG A 6 -7.92 1.62 1.58
CA ARG A 6 -7.51 3.03 1.74
C ARG A 6 -7.82 3.60 3.13
N ALA A 7 -8.95 3.20 3.73
CA ALA A 7 -9.33 3.63 5.07
C ALA A 7 -8.36 3.14 6.14
N ILE A 8 -7.74 1.96 5.96
CA ILE A 8 -6.75 1.45 6.91
C ILE A 8 -5.41 2.16 6.75
N LEU A 9 -5.08 2.57 5.52
CA LEU A 9 -3.86 3.31 5.23
C LEU A 9 -3.89 4.76 5.73
N ILE A 10 -5.06 5.29 6.13
CA ILE A 10 -5.21 6.70 6.54
C ILE A 10 -4.40 7.07 7.79
N GLU A 11 -4.01 6.08 8.58
CA GLU A 11 -3.12 6.27 9.74
C GLU A 11 -1.73 6.80 9.33
N ASN A 12 -1.33 6.62 8.07
CA ASN A 12 -0.08 7.12 7.54
C ASN A 12 -0.27 7.82 6.18
N PRO A 13 -0.13 9.16 6.12
CA PRO A 13 -0.34 9.93 4.90
C PRO A 13 0.50 9.47 3.71
N ASN A 14 1.70 8.93 3.96
CA ASN A 14 2.59 8.43 2.91
C ASN A 14 2.06 7.16 2.25
N ASP A 15 1.43 6.28 3.04
CA ASP A 15 0.86 5.03 2.55
C ASP A 15 -0.41 5.31 1.73
N VAL A 16 -1.21 6.32 2.14
CA VAL A 16 -2.34 6.81 1.34
C VAL A 16 -1.87 7.40 0.01
N ALA A 17 -0.91 8.32 0.04
CA ALA A 17 -0.41 8.99 -1.16
C ALA A 17 0.19 7.98 -2.16
N PHE A 18 0.88 6.95 -1.66
CA PHE A 18 1.38 5.87 -2.50
C PHE A 18 0.25 5.04 -3.10
N TYR A 19 -0.71 4.59 -2.27
CA TYR A 19 -1.82 3.77 -2.73
C TYR A 19 -2.68 4.51 -3.76
N ASP A 20 -2.92 5.81 -3.55
CA ASP A 20 -3.63 6.68 -4.49
C ASP A 20 -2.84 6.90 -5.80
N ALA A 21 -1.51 6.80 -5.76
CA ALA A 21 -0.65 6.89 -6.95
C ALA A 21 -0.56 5.59 -7.77
N LEU A 22 -1.03 4.44 -7.23
CA LEU A 22 -1.12 3.20 -8.00
C LEU A 22 -2.20 3.33 -9.09
N THR A 23 -1.98 2.66 -10.22
CA THR A 23 -3.05 2.55 -11.21
C THR A 23 -4.24 1.79 -10.59
N PRO A 24 -5.49 2.06 -11.02
CA PRO A 24 -6.66 1.39 -10.48
C PRO A 24 -6.62 -0.15 -10.55
N GLY A 25 -5.86 -0.71 -11.51
CA GLY A 25 -5.63 -2.16 -11.60
C GLY A 25 -4.88 -2.70 -10.39
N TYR A 26 -3.72 -2.12 -10.06
CA TYR A 26 -2.93 -2.53 -8.90
C TYR A 26 -3.66 -2.31 -7.57
N GLN A 27 -4.44 -1.22 -7.44
CA GLN A 27 -5.28 -1.00 -6.26
C GLN A 27 -6.28 -2.14 -6.05
N LYS A 28 -6.90 -2.62 -7.14
CA LYS A 28 -7.86 -3.74 -7.13
C LYS A 28 -7.16 -5.07 -6.84
N ASP A 29 -5.98 -5.30 -7.38
CA ASP A 29 -5.24 -6.54 -7.14
C ASP A 29 -4.80 -6.68 -5.69
N TRP A 30 -4.34 -5.60 -5.06
CA TRP A 30 -4.07 -5.59 -3.62
C TRP A 30 -5.32 -5.84 -2.79
N ALA A 31 -6.44 -5.19 -3.12
CA ALA A 31 -7.70 -5.44 -2.44
C ALA A 31 -8.16 -6.90 -2.60
N ARG A 32 -8.08 -7.46 -3.81
CA ARG A 32 -8.41 -8.87 -4.08
C ARG A 32 -7.51 -9.81 -3.29
N TYR A 33 -6.20 -9.56 -3.26
CA TYR A 33 -5.26 -10.37 -2.52
C TYR A 33 -5.56 -10.37 -1.02
N ILE A 34 -5.74 -9.20 -0.42
CA ILE A 34 -6.02 -9.07 1.02
C ILE A 34 -7.37 -9.73 1.38
N TYR A 35 -8.45 -9.40 0.66
CA TYR A 35 -9.79 -9.88 1.01
C TYR A 35 -10.10 -11.32 0.56
N SER A 36 -9.25 -11.94 -0.28
CA SER A 36 -9.37 -13.37 -0.58
C SER A 36 -9.07 -14.27 0.63
N ALA A 37 -8.37 -13.76 1.66
CA ALA A 37 -8.12 -14.52 2.88
C ALA A 37 -9.35 -14.52 3.81
N LYS A 38 -9.78 -15.73 4.20
CA LYS A 38 -10.91 -15.93 5.12
C LYS A 38 -10.58 -15.60 6.58
N LYS A 39 -9.33 -15.80 7.01
CA LYS A 39 -8.88 -15.54 8.38
C LYS A 39 -8.44 -14.08 8.54
N GLN A 40 -8.88 -13.42 9.61
CA GLN A 40 -8.51 -12.04 9.90
C GLN A 40 -7.00 -11.84 10.03
N GLU A 41 -6.31 -12.73 10.73
CA GLU A 41 -4.85 -12.69 10.91
C GLU A 41 -4.12 -12.70 9.56
N THR A 42 -4.56 -13.54 8.62
CA THR A 42 -3.98 -13.59 7.27
C THR A 42 -4.27 -12.31 6.49
N ARG A 43 -5.44 -11.68 6.66
CA ARG A 43 -5.72 -10.37 6.05
C ARG A 43 -4.77 -9.29 6.58
N LEU A 44 -4.51 -9.28 7.89
CA LEU A 44 -3.58 -8.35 8.52
C LEU A 44 -2.13 -8.56 8.05
N ALA A 45 -1.68 -9.82 7.94
CA ALA A 45 -0.35 -10.13 7.41
C ALA A 45 -0.19 -9.63 5.96
N ARG A 46 -1.19 -9.86 5.10
CA ARG A 46 -1.18 -9.40 3.69
C ARG A 46 -1.23 -7.88 3.56
N LEU A 47 -1.95 -7.21 4.48
CA LEU A 47 -1.94 -5.75 4.57
C LEU A 47 -0.55 -5.24 4.96
N ALA A 48 0.10 -5.86 5.95
CA ALA A 48 1.46 -5.51 6.35
C ALA A 48 2.47 -5.72 5.21
N ASP A 49 2.32 -6.78 4.41
CA ASP A 49 3.13 -7.00 3.20
C ASP A 49 2.93 -5.89 2.17
N CYS A 50 1.67 -5.47 1.96
CA CYS A 50 1.35 -4.32 1.12
C CYS A 50 2.11 -3.09 1.61
N VAL A 51 1.89 -2.66 2.86
CA VAL A 51 2.55 -1.47 3.44
C VAL A 51 4.08 -1.57 3.41
N LYS A 52 4.66 -2.73 3.72
CA LYS A 52 6.11 -2.96 3.66
C LYS A 52 6.66 -2.78 2.25
N SER A 53 5.96 -3.31 1.25
CA SER A 53 6.33 -3.12 -0.15
C SER A 53 6.24 -1.64 -0.57
N GLN A 54 5.26 -0.89 -0.05
CA GLN A 54 5.12 0.55 -0.29
C GLN A 54 6.27 1.34 0.34
N GLY A 55 6.64 1.04 1.58
CA GLY A 55 7.77 1.66 2.28
C GLY A 55 9.11 1.45 1.57
N LEU A 56 9.33 0.28 0.96
CA LEU A 56 10.52 0.01 0.14
C LEU A 56 10.57 0.86 -1.14
N VAL A 57 9.42 1.13 -1.76
CA VAL A 57 9.34 1.98 -2.96
C VAL A 57 9.49 3.46 -2.62
N LEU A 58 8.88 3.95 -1.54
CA LEU A 58 9.03 5.32 -1.06
C LEU A 58 10.49 5.63 -0.68
N ARG A 59 11.16 4.72 0.03
CA ARG A 59 12.59 4.88 0.37
C ARG A 59 13.48 5.00 -0.87
N ARG A 60 13.14 4.30 -1.96
CA ARG A 60 13.88 4.38 -3.24
C ARG A 60 13.70 5.73 -3.93
N ARG A 61 12.49 6.31 -3.93
CA ARG A 61 12.23 7.64 -4.53
C ARG A 61 12.94 8.77 -3.79
N ASN A 62 12.92 8.73 -2.45
CA ASN A 62 13.54 9.76 -1.63
C ASN A 62 15.09 9.74 -1.74
N THR A 63 15.69 8.59 -2.05
CA THR A 63 17.12 8.48 -2.34
C THR A 63 17.48 9.02 -3.73
N THR A 64 16.62 8.86 -4.73
CA THR A 64 16.86 9.42 -6.08
C THR A 64 16.70 10.94 -6.13
N GLU A 65 15.88 11.53 -5.26
CA GLU A 65 15.75 13.00 -5.18
C GLU A 65 16.90 13.66 -4.40
N LYS A 66 17.53 12.96 -3.45
CA LYS A 66 18.67 13.47 -2.67
C LYS A 66 20.03 13.34 -3.36
N ALA A 67 20.14 12.51 -4.40
CA ALA A 67 21.39 12.28 -5.12
C ALA A 67 21.60 13.23 -6.32
N ASN A 68 20.64 14.12 -6.59
CA ASN A 68 20.65 15.03 -7.74
C ASN A 68 20.60 16.51 -7.32
N GLY A 69 21.03 16.81 -6.09
CA GLY A 69 21.09 18.16 -5.51
C GLY A 69 22.44 18.42 -4.87
#